data_AF-A0A2J4RFM2-F1
#
_entry.id   AF-A0A2J4RFM2-F1
#
_cell.length_a   1.000
_cell.length_b   1.000
_cell.length_c   1.000
_cell.angle_alpha   90.00
_cell.angle_beta   90.00
_cell.angle_gamma   90.00
#
_symmetry.space_group_name_H-M   'P 1'
#
loop_
_entity.id
_entity.type
_entity.pdbx_description
1 polymer ?
#
loop_
_entity_poly.entity_id
_entity_poly.type
_entity_poly.pdbx_seq_one_letter_code
_entity_poly.pdbx_strand_id
1 'polypeptide(L)' 'MILIIYAHPYPQHSHANKRMLEQAGTLDGVEIRSLYQLYPDFNIDIAAEQAALARADLVIWQHPMQWYSVPPLLKLWM' A
#
# COMPACT_ATOMS: atom_id res chain seq x y z
N MET A 1 9.61 -10.22 7.31
CA MET A 1 9.09 -8.84 7.16
C MET A 1 7.74 -8.90 6.45
N ILE A 2 6.73 -8.21 6.96
CA ILE A 2 5.43 -8.03 6.30
C ILE A 2 5.48 -6.72 5.53
N LEU A 3 5.07 -6.74 4.26
CA LEU A 3 4.98 -5.55 3.42
C LEU A 3 3.51 -5.26 3.07
N ILE A 4 3.02 -4.10 3.50
CA ILE A 4 1.68 -3.62 3.17
C ILE A 4 1.81 -2.59 2.05
N ILE A 5 1.31 -2.97 0.86
CA ILE A 5 1.10 -2.04 -0.25
C ILE A 5 -0.26 -1.39 -0.04
N TYR A 6 -0.25 -0.15 0.41
CA TYR A 6 -1.44 0.61 0.73
C TYR A 6 -1.84 1.54 -0.41
N ALA A 7 -3.02 1.34 -0.99
CA ALA A 7 -3.46 2.03 -2.19
C ALA A 7 -4.78 2.79 -2.01
N HIS A 8 -4.94 3.55 -0.92
CA HIS A 8 -6.08 4.45 -0.77
C HIS A 8 -5.80 5.81 -1.42
N PRO A 9 -6.62 6.30 -2.38
CA PRO A 9 -6.36 7.56 -3.08
C PRO A 9 -6.29 8.79 -2.17
N TYR A 10 -7.09 8.76 -1.09
CA TYR A 10 -7.17 9.85 -0.12
C TYR A 10 -6.90 9.37 1.31
N PRO A 11 -5.64 9.04 1.68
CA PRO A 11 -5.32 8.41 2.96
C PRO A 11 -5.84 9.18 4.18
N GLN A 12 -5.78 10.51 4.13
CA GLN A 12 -6.21 11.40 5.22
C GLN A 12 -7.73 11.38 5.46
N HIS A 13 -8.50 10.99 4.45
CA HIS A 13 -9.95 10.87 4.52
C HIS A 13 -10.41 9.44 4.81
N SER A 14 -9.49 8.50 5.03
CA SER A 14 -9.85 7.12 5.33
C SER A 14 -10.25 6.95 6.79
N HIS A 15 -11.36 6.25 7.03
CA HIS A 15 -11.79 5.83 8.37
C HIS A 15 -11.34 4.40 8.68
N ALA A 16 -11.78 3.43 7.87
CA ALA A 16 -11.51 2.01 8.11
C ALA A 16 -10.03 1.66 7.89
N ASN A 17 -9.47 1.95 6.71
CA ASN A 17 -8.10 1.58 6.40
C ASN A 17 -7.08 2.30 7.29
N LYS A 18 -7.37 3.55 7.67
CA LYS A 18 -6.54 4.29 8.63
C LYS A 18 -6.41 3.54 9.94
N ARG A 19 -7.53 3.09 10.53
CA ARG A 19 -7.52 2.29 11.78
C ARG A 19 -6.81 0.95 11.60
N MET A 20 -6.98 0.30 10.46
CA MET A 20 -6.26 -0.95 10.16
C MET A 20 -4.74 -0.74 10.14
N LEU A 21 -4.25 0.33 9.50
CA LEU A 21 -2.83 0.66 9.48
C LEU A 21 -2.30 1.10 10.84
N GLU A 22 -3.07 1.87 11.61
CA GLU A 22 -2.72 2.24 12.99
C GLU A 22 -2.45 1.00 13.85
N GLN A 23 -3.26 -0.05 13.70
CA GLN A 23 -3.03 -1.31 14.42
C GLN A 23 -1.86 -2.11 13.82
N ALA A 24 -1.79 -2.24 12.50
CA ALA A 24 -0.72 -2.98 11.83
C ALA A 24 0.67 -2.39 12.14
N GLY A 25 0.77 -1.06 12.22
CA GLY A 25 2.01 -0.35 12.54
C GLY A 25 2.50 -0.53 13.98
N THR A 26 1.72 -1.18 14.86
CA THR A 26 2.18 -1.55 16.21
C THR A 26 2.95 -2.88 16.25
N LEU A 27 2.90 -3.66 15.16
CA LEU A 27 3.59 -4.92 15.06
C LEU A 27 5.02 -4.72 14.57
N ASP A 28 5.95 -5.50 15.13
CA ASP A 28 7.34 -5.52 14.66
C ASP A 28 7.43 -6.11 13.24
N GLY A 29 8.34 -5.54 12.44
CA GLY A 29 8.62 -6.07 11.11
C GLY A 29 7.50 -5.82 10.08
N VAL A 30 6.73 -4.74 10.24
CA VAL A 30 5.76 -4.27 9.24
C VAL A 30 6.32 -3.05 8.50
N GLU A 31 6.51 -3.16 7.19
CA GLU A 31 6.79 -2.04 6.28
C GLU A 31 5.48 -1.64 5.57
N ILE A 32 5.12 -0.36 5.61
CA ILE A 32 3.93 0.18 4.92
C ILE A 32 4.39 1.09 3.79
N ARG A 33 3.94 0.82 2.56
CA ARG A 33 4.19 1.65 1.38
C ARG A 33 2.88 2.22 0.87
N SER A 34 2.66 3.52 1.12
CA SER A 34 1.48 4.25 0.67
C SER A 34 1.67 4.73 -0.77
N LEU A 35 1.09 4.01 -1.74
CA LEU A 35 1.33 4.24 -3.17
C LEU A 35 0.95 5.66 -3.59
N TYR A 36 -0.21 6.16 -3.16
CA TYR A 36 -0.68 7.51 -3.52
C TYR A 36 0.13 8.64 -2.88
N GLN A 37 0.90 8.34 -1.82
CA GLN A 37 1.82 9.30 -1.22
C GLN A 37 3.20 9.25 -1.89
N LEU A 38 3.68 8.05 -2.26
CA LEU A 38 4.97 7.86 -2.93
C LEU A 38 4.92 8.28 -4.41
N TYR A 39 3.79 8.02 -5.07
CA TYR A 39 3.60 8.19 -6.51
C TYR A 39 2.34 9.00 -6.81
N PRO A 40 2.24 10.26 -6.35
CA PRO A 40 1.08 11.11 -6.63
C PRO A 40 0.87 11.33 -8.13
N ASP A 41 1.96 11.28 -8.92
CA ASP A 41 1.98 11.45 -10.37
C ASP A 41 2.00 10.12 -11.14
N PHE A 42 1.74 8.98 -10.49
CA PHE A 42 1.65 7.64 -11.09
C PHE A 42 2.96 7.13 -11.73
N ASN A 43 4.09 7.78 -11.47
CA ASN A 43 5.40 7.36 -11.93
C ASN A 43 6.06 6.41 -10.92
N ILE A 44 5.75 5.12 -11.01
CA ILE A 44 6.24 4.09 -10.08
C ILE A 44 7.73 3.83 -10.29
N ASP A 45 8.51 3.88 -9.20
CA ASP A 45 9.89 3.39 -9.19
C ASP A 45 9.89 1.86 -9.04
N ILE A 46 9.98 1.18 -10.18
CA ILE A 46 9.92 -0.28 -10.25
C ILE A 46 11.04 -0.92 -9.43
N ALA A 47 12.26 -0.38 -9.47
CA ALA A 47 13.40 -0.96 -8.78
C ALA A 47 13.24 -0.87 -7.26
N ALA A 48 12.75 0.27 -6.75
CA ALA A 48 12.47 0.44 -5.33
C ALA A 48 11.38 -0.52 -4.83
N GLU A 49 10.29 -0.68 -5.59
CA GLU A 49 9.18 -1.56 -5.21
C GLU A 49 9.58 -3.04 -5.27
N GLN A 50 10.34 -3.46 -6.29
CA GLN A 50 10.89 -4.82 -6.37
C GLN A 50 11.87 -5.12 -5.24
N ALA A 51 12.72 -4.15 -4.87
CA ALA A 51 13.63 -4.31 -3.74
C ALA A 51 12.87 -4.44 -2.41
N ALA A 52 11.74 -3.75 -2.24
CA ALA A 52 10.87 -3.91 -1.08
C ALA A 52 10.21 -5.30 -1.05
N LEU A 53 9.68 -5.76 -2.19
CA LEU A 53 9.10 -7.09 -2.32
C LEU A 53 10.12 -8.20 -2.01
N ALA A 54 11.37 -8.06 -2.44
CA ALA A 54 12.42 -9.05 -2.20
C ALA A 54 12.76 -9.25 -0.71
N ARG A 55 12.44 -8.28 0.16
CA ARG A 55 12.63 -8.38 1.62
C ARG A 55 11.40 -8.95 2.34
N ALA A 56 10.27 -9.05 1.66
CA ALA A 56 8.99 -9.38 2.25
C ALA A 56 8.71 -10.89 2.20
N ASP A 57 8.30 -11.46 3.34
CA ASP A 57 7.82 -12.84 3.42
C ASP A 57 6.30 -12.92 3.18
N LEU A 58 5.60 -11.83 3.51
CA LEU A 58 4.17 -11.66 3.31
C LEU A 58 3.90 -10.30 2.67
N VAL A 59 3.17 -10.30 1.55
CA VAL A 59 2.74 -9.09 0.84
C VAL A 59 1.23 -8.94 0.99
N ILE A 60 0.79 -7.76 1.42
CA ILE A 60 -0.63 -7.43 1.62
C ILE A 60 -0.99 -6.28 0.69
N TRP A 61 -1.98 -6.49 -0.17
CA TRP A 61 -2.61 -5.41 -0.92
C TRP A 61 -3.81 -4.86 -0.13
N GLN A 62 -3.63 -3.68 0.46
CA GLN A 62 -4.65 -3.05 1.28
C GLN A 62 -5.21 -1.80 0.58
N HIS A 63 -6.51 -1.81 0.30
CA HIS A 63 -7.19 -0.70 -0.37
C HIS A 63 -8.70 -0.69 -0.08
N PRO A 64 -9.38 0.45 -0.24
CA PRO A 64 -10.85 0.46 -0.32
C PRO A 64 -11.29 -0.21 -1.64
N MET A 65 -12.36 -0.99 -1.61
CA MET A 65 -12.97 -1.48 -2.85
C MET A 65 -13.53 -0.31 -3.65
N GLN A 66 -13.21 -0.26 -4.94
CA GLN A 66 -13.74 0.72 -5.89
C GLN A 66 -14.27 -0.03 -7.11
N TRP A 67 -15.56 0.13 -7.41
CA TRP A 67 -16.19 -0.49 -8.58
C TRP A 67 -15.91 -2.00 -8.70
N TYR A 68 -16.15 -2.76 -7.63
CA TYR A 68 -15.90 -4.20 -7.56
C TYR A 68 -14.44 -4.61 -7.80
N SER A 69 -13.50 -3.67 -7.70
CA SER A 69 -12.09 -3.86 -8.03
C SER A 69 -11.18 -3.02 -7.13
N VAL A 70 -9.92 -2.89 -7.56
CA VAL A 70 -8.83 -2.15 -6.92
C VAL A 70 -8.73 -0.71 -7.44
N PRO A 71 -8.16 0.23 -6.66
CA PRO A 71 -7.85 1.57 -7.14
C PRO A 71 -6.86 1.58 -8.30
N PRO A 72 -6.94 2.56 -9.22
CA PRO A 72 -6.13 2.58 -10.44
C PRO A 72 -4.62 2.46 -10.22
N LEU A 73 -4.09 3.10 -9.17
CA LEU A 73 -2.65 3.07 -8.91
C LEU A 73 -2.15 1.69 -8.45
N LEU A 74 -2.99 0.92 -7.74
CA LEU A 74 -2.66 -0.49 -7.44
C LEU A 74 -2.68 -1.35 -8.70
N LYS A 75 -3.60 -1.09 -9.63
CA LYS A 75 -3.62 -1.77 -10.94
C LYS A 75 -2.41 -1.43 -11.80
N LEU A 76 -1.87 -0.21 -11.70
CA LEU A 76 -0.63 0.20 -12.39
C LEU A 76 0.61 -0.42 -11.74
N TRP A 77 0.61 -0.59 -10.42
CA TRP A 77 1.70 -1.21 -9.67
C TRP A 77 1.85 -2.71 -9.97
N MET A 78 0.73 -3.40 -10.26
CA MET A 78 0.69 -4.82 -10.68
C MET A 78 1.07 -5.01 -12.14
#